data_AF-A0A9W3EGE4-F1
#
_entry.id   AF-A0A9W3EGE4-F1
#
_cell.length_a   1.000
_cell.length_b   1.000
_cell.length_c   1.000
_cell.angle_alpha   90.00
_cell.angle_beta   90.00
_cell.angle_gamma   90.00
#
_symmetry.space_group_name_H-M   'P 1'
#
loop_
_entity.id
_entity.type
_entity.pdbx_description
1 polymer ?
#
loop_
_entity_poly.entity_id
_entity_poly.type
_entity_poly.pdbx_seq_one_letter_code
_entity_poly.pdbx_strand_id
1 'polypeptide(L)'
;MIFGDPFQIQQCMSDTKAKHLEALLETMFGVKVIITGDAFVPGERSVIIMNHRTRMDWMFLWSCLMRYSYLRLEKICLKASLKSVPGFGWAMQAAAYIFIHRKWKDDRSHFEDMIDYFCDIHEPLQLLIFPEGTDLTESTTARSNDFAEKNGLQKYEYVLHPRTTGFTFVVDRLREGKNLDAVHDITVAYPHNIPQTESHLLHGDFPKEIHFHVHRYPIDTLPTSKEDLELWCHRRWEEKEERLRSFYQGERNFYFTGQTVIPPCKSELRVLVVKLLSLVYWTLFSPAMCLLIYSYSLVQWYFIIIIVIFVLQERLFGGLEIMELACYRFLHKQSHSNAKKNA
;
A
#
# COMPACT_ATOMS: atom_id res chain seq x y z
N MET A 1 -16.29 -27.46 -9.23
CA MET A 1 -15.42 -26.49 -8.54
C MET A 1 -14.27 -26.10 -9.47
N ILE A 2 -14.52 -25.29 -10.51
CA ILE A 2 -13.48 -24.72 -11.42
C ILE A 2 -13.90 -23.31 -11.85
N PHE A 3 -14.58 -22.57 -10.97
CA PHE A 3 -14.71 -21.14 -11.11
C PHE A 3 -14.20 -20.60 -9.78
N GLY A 4 -12.94 -20.17 -9.77
CA GLY A 4 -12.40 -19.41 -8.67
C GLY A 4 -13.26 -18.17 -8.46
N ASP A 5 -13.40 -17.77 -7.21
CA ASP A 5 -14.10 -16.54 -6.85
C ASP A 5 -13.62 -15.38 -7.76
N PRO A 6 -14.52 -14.70 -8.51
CA PRO A 6 -14.16 -13.58 -9.38
C PRO A 6 -13.25 -12.54 -8.69
N PHE A 7 -13.38 -12.38 -7.38
CA PHE A 7 -12.56 -11.49 -6.56
C PHE A 7 -11.09 -11.94 -6.48
N GLN A 8 -10.83 -13.25 -6.36
CA GLN A 8 -9.48 -13.81 -6.37
C GLN A 8 -8.77 -13.58 -7.72
N ILE A 9 -9.51 -13.55 -8.82
CA ILE A 9 -8.96 -13.29 -10.16
C ILE A 9 -8.51 -11.83 -10.28
N GLN A 10 -9.31 -10.88 -9.80
CA GLN A 10 -8.97 -9.45 -9.85
C GLN A 10 -7.75 -9.12 -8.98
N GLN A 11 -7.66 -9.73 -7.80
CA GLN A 11 -6.51 -9.56 -6.90
C GLN A 11 -5.23 -10.17 -7.49
N CYS A 12 -5.34 -11.31 -8.18
CA CYS A 12 -4.24 -11.91 -8.93
C CYS A 12 -3.72 -10.97 -10.04
N MET A 13 -4.61 -10.29 -10.76
CA MET A 13 -4.22 -9.33 -11.79
C MET A 13 -3.44 -8.13 -11.21
N SER A 14 -3.87 -7.59 -10.06
CA SER A 14 -3.13 -6.51 -9.37
C SER A 14 -1.72 -6.98 -8.95
N ASP A 15 -1.63 -8.18 -8.38
CA ASP A 15 -0.36 -8.80 -7.97
C ASP A 15 0.60 -8.99 -9.17
N THR A 16 0.11 -9.46 -10.33
CA THR A 16 0.96 -9.58 -11.53
C THR A 16 1.47 -8.25 -12.07
N LYS A 17 0.71 -7.14 -11.91
CA LYS A 17 1.17 -5.80 -12.29
C LYS A 17 2.23 -5.29 -11.33
N ALA A 18 2.04 -5.47 -10.03
CA ALA A 18 3.02 -5.12 -9.00
C ALA A 18 4.35 -5.86 -9.25
N LYS A 19 4.28 -7.17 -9.54
CA LYS A 19 5.45 -7.99 -9.90
C LYS A 19 6.17 -7.50 -11.14
N HIS A 20 5.44 -7.10 -12.17
CA HIS A 20 6.03 -6.59 -13.39
C HIS A 20 6.77 -5.27 -13.15
N LEU A 21 6.15 -4.35 -12.43
CA LEU A 21 6.72 -3.04 -12.15
C LEU A 21 8.00 -3.15 -11.32
N GLU A 22 7.97 -4.01 -10.31
CA GLU A 22 9.18 -4.36 -9.56
C GLU A 22 10.27 -4.95 -10.46
N ALA A 23 9.90 -5.87 -11.35
CA ALA A 23 10.85 -6.49 -12.26
C ALA A 23 11.48 -5.45 -13.21
N LEU A 24 10.70 -4.47 -13.68
CA LEU A 24 11.22 -3.34 -14.45
C LEU A 24 12.22 -2.52 -13.64
N LEU A 25 11.85 -2.11 -12.42
CA LEU A 25 12.70 -1.31 -11.54
C LEU A 25 14.05 -1.97 -11.29
N GLU A 26 14.05 -3.21 -10.82
CA GLU A 26 15.30 -3.84 -10.41
C GLU A 26 16.10 -4.45 -11.57
N THR A 27 15.41 -5.02 -12.58
CA THR A 27 16.10 -5.74 -13.67
C THR A 27 16.46 -4.83 -14.84
N MET A 28 15.56 -3.93 -15.24
CA MET A 28 15.78 -3.05 -16.40
C MET A 28 16.41 -1.72 -16.00
N PHE A 29 15.97 -1.13 -14.89
CA PHE A 29 16.46 0.17 -14.43
C PHE A 29 17.57 0.06 -13.37
N GLY A 30 17.90 -1.16 -12.93
CA GLY A 30 19.02 -1.41 -12.03
C GLY A 30 18.85 -0.83 -10.63
N VAL A 31 17.60 -0.61 -10.19
CA VAL A 31 17.30 -0.11 -8.84
C VAL A 31 17.77 -1.13 -7.81
N LYS A 32 18.68 -0.73 -6.94
CA LYS A 32 19.16 -1.58 -5.83
C LYS A 32 18.29 -1.38 -4.59
N VAL A 33 17.78 -2.45 -4.01
CA VAL A 33 16.94 -2.40 -2.80
C VAL A 33 17.67 -3.07 -1.64
N ILE A 34 17.87 -2.33 -0.55
CA ILE A 34 18.52 -2.80 0.67
C ILE A 34 17.49 -2.77 1.79
N ILE A 35 17.36 -3.88 2.52
CA ILE A 35 16.36 -4.03 3.57
C ILE A 35 17.07 -4.50 4.84
N THR A 36 16.93 -3.71 5.89
CA THR A 36 17.56 -3.95 7.20
C THR A 36 16.50 -4.01 8.29
N GLY A 37 16.84 -4.66 9.39
CA GLY A 37 16.01 -4.67 10.59
C GLY A 37 15.32 -5.99 10.87
N ASP A 38 14.04 -5.93 11.22
CA ASP A 38 13.26 -7.11 11.62
C ASP A 38 12.63 -7.80 10.41
N ALA A 39 12.66 -9.13 10.39
CA ALA A 39 12.06 -9.91 9.32
C ALA A 39 10.52 -9.81 9.31
N PHE A 40 9.92 -9.72 8.12
CA PHE A 40 8.48 -9.92 7.97
C PHE A 40 8.12 -11.38 8.21
N VAL A 41 6.97 -11.59 8.85
CA VAL A 41 6.37 -12.92 8.98
C VAL A 41 5.43 -13.14 7.77
N PRO A 42 5.71 -14.10 6.88
CA PRO A 42 4.89 -14.31 5.69
C PRO A 42 3.44 -14.68 6.04
N GLY A 43 2.47 -13.95 5.45
CA GLY A 43 1.05 -14.18 5.71
C GLY A 43 0.52 -13.57 7.01
N GLU A 44 1.36 -12.81 7.71
CA GLU A 44 0.95 -12.08 8.92
C GLU A 44 0.01 -10.93 8.61
N ARG A 45 -1.00 -10.76 9.48
CA ARG A 45 -1.93 -9.62 9.44
C ARG A 45 -1.28 -8.42 10.08
N SER A 46 -1.07 -7.36 9.31
CA SER A 46 -0.35 -6.21 9.84
C SER A 46 -0.81 -4.89 9.28
N VAL A 47 -0.64 -3.86 10.09
CA VAL A 47 -0.66 -2.47 9.63
C VAL A 47 0.78 -2.07 9.36
N ILE A 48 1.05 -1.59 8.15
CA ILE A 48 2.36 -1.09 7.75
C ILE A 48 2.30 0.43 7.80
N ILE A 49 3.18 1.04 8.58
CA ILE A 49 3.34 2.50 8.65
C ILE A 49 4.69 2.90 8.08
N MET A 50 4.70 3.88 7.17
CA MET A 50 5.92 4.32 6.49
C MET A 50 6.01 5.85 6.44
N ASN A 51 7.22 6.41 6.52
CA ASN A 51 7.41 7.84 6.21
C ASN A 51 7.19 8.07 4.71
N HIS A 52 6.74 9.27 4.34
CA HIS A 52 6.35 9.55 2.96
C HIS A 52 7.29 10.55 2.29
N ARG A 53 8.43 10.06 1.80
CA ARG A 53 9.44 10.90 1.16
C ARG A 53 9.07 11.28 -0.28
N THR A 54 8.42 10.41 -1.04
CA THR A 54 8.05 10.60 -2.45
C THR A 54 6.66 10.05 -2.74
N ARG A 55 5.99 10.56 -3.79
CA ARG A 55 4.68 10.02 -4.22
C ARG A 55 4.72 8.57 -4.69
N MET A 56 5.91 8.01 -4.89
CA MET A 56 6.14 6.66 -5.41
C MET A 56 6.54 5.65 -4.33
N ASP A 57 6.65 6.05 -3.05
CA ASP A 57 7.15 5.17 -1.98
C ASP A 57 6.35 3.87 -1.85
N TRP A 58 5.03 3.93 -1.99
CA TRP A 58 4.14 2.77 -1.94
C TRP A 58 4.46 1.73 -3.04
N MET A 59 4.85 2.21 -4.22
CA MET A 59 5.22 1.37 -5.35
C MET A 59 6.57 0.70 -5.10
N PHE A 60 7.52 1.43 -4.51
CA PHE A 60 8.84 0.89 -4.16
C PHE A 60 8.78 -0.11 -3.01
N LEU A 61 7.79 -0.02 -2.12
CA LEU A 61 7.57 -1.01 -1.08
C LEU A 61 7.28 -2.41 -1.65
N TRP A 62 6.75 -2.51 -2.88
CA TRP A 62 6.52 -3.80 -3.54
C TRP A 62 7.81 -4.62 -3.74
N SER A 63 8.95 -3.97 -3.94
CA SER A 63 10.27 -4.63 -3.97
C SER A 63 10.61 -5.32 -2.65
N CYS A 64 10.15 -4.76 -1.53
CA CYS A 64 10.27 -5.36 -0.22
C CYS A 64 9.28 -6.53 -0.09
N LEU A 65 7.99 -6.28 -0.28
CA LEU A 65 6.97 -7.30 -0.05
C LEU A 65 7.11 -8.50 -0.99
N MET A 66 7.61 -8.35 -2.22
CA MET A 66 7.86 -9.49 -3.10
C MET A 66 8.84 -10.50 -2.50
N ARG A 67 9.87 -10.05 -1.76
CA ARG A 67 10.86 -10.94 -1.15
C ARG A 67 10.42 -11.45 0.21
N TYR A 68 9.75 -10.63 1.00
CA TYR A 68 9.53 -10.89 2.43
C TYR A 68 8.07 -11.21 2.78
N SER A 69 7.10 -10.95 1.90
CA SER A 69 5.66 -11.17 2.14
C SER A 69 4.88 -11.59 0.87
N TYR A 70 3.55 -11.47 0.84
CA TYR A 70 2.74 -11.74 -0.35
C TYR A 70 2.07 -10.44 -0.83
N LEU A 71 2.46 -9.95 -2.00
CA LEU A 71 1.91 -8.71 -2.60
C LEU A 71 0.37 -8.72 -2.70
N ARG A 72 -0.24 -9.89 -2.94
CA ARG A 72 -1.71 -10.01 -2.99
C ARG A 72 -2.40 -9.59 -1.70
N LEU A 73 -1.73 -9.68 -0.55
CA LEU A 73 -2.31 -9.35 0.76
C LEU A 73 -2.26 -7.86 1.07
N GLU A 74 -1.45 -7.12 0.32
CA GLU A 74 -1.30 -5.69 0.54
C GLU A 74 -2.54 -4.93 0.06
N LYS A 75 -3.05 -4.08 0.94
CA LYS A 75 -4.00 -3.03 0.61
C LYS A 75 -3.39 -1.70 1.00
N ILE A 76 -3.69 -0.66 0.24
CA ILE A 76 -3.11 0.66 0.45
C ILE A 76 -4.22 1.68 0.65
N CYS A 77 -4.08 2.53 1.67
CA CYS A 77 -4.92 3.71 1.85
C CYS A 77 -4.49 4.80 0.85
N LEU A 78 -5.32 5.07 -0.14
CA LEU A 78 -5.03 5.96 -1.26
C LEU A 78 -5.95 7.17 -1.31
N LYS A 79 -5.49 8.24 -1.95
CA LYS A 79 -6.32 9.42 -2.23
C LYS A 79 -7.46 9.05 -3.17
N ALA A 80 -8.70 9.40 -2.82
CA ALA A 80 -9.90 9.08 -3.59
C ALA A 80 -9.86 9.53 -5.05
N SER A 81 -9.15 10.61 -5.39
CA SER A 81 -9.01 11.05 -6.78
C SER A 81 -8.23 10.07 -7.68
N LEU A 82 -7.41 9.17 -7.10
CA LEU A 82 -6.67 8.16 -7.86
C LEU A 82 -7.58 7.08 -8.42
N LYS A 83 -8.77 6.91 -7.83
CA LYS A 83 -9.80 5.98 -8.26
C LYS A 83 -10.16 6.13 -9.74
N SER A 84 -10.27 7.38 -10.20
CA SER A 84 -10.71 7.75 -11.54
C SER A 84 -9.63 7.61 -12.62
N VAL A 85 -8.39 7.26 -12.25
CA VAL A 85 -7.29 7.11 -13.21
C VAL A 85 -7.52 5.86 -14.06
N PRO A 86 -7.68 5.97 -15.39
CA PRO A 86 -7.93 4.81 -16.24
C PRO A 86 -6.84 3.75 -16.13
N GLY A 87 -7.25 2.48 -16.07
CA GLY A 87 -6.35 1.34 -15.94
C GLY A 87 -5.78 1.14 -14.53
N PHE A 88 -5.03 2.11 -13.99
CA PHE A 88 -4.41 2.01 -12.66
C PHE A 88 -5.44 2.12 -11.53
N GLY A 89 -6.23 3.21 -11.52
CA GLY A 89 -7.27 3.42 -10.51
C GLY A 89 -8.32 2.32 -10.54
N TRP A 90 -8.72 1.88 -11.74
CA TRP A 90 -9.65 0.76 -11.93
C TRP A 90 -9.11 -0.57 -11.41
N ALA A 91 -7.80 -0.84 -11.59
CA ALA A 91 -7.17 -2.03 -11.02
C ALA A 91 -7.11 -1.98 -9.49
N MET A 92 -6.86 -0.80 -8.91
CA MET A 92 -6.88 -0.59 -7.46
C MET A 92 -8.29 -0.74 -6.87
N GLN A 93 -9.34 -0.29 -7.58
CA GLN A 93 -10.74 -0.55 -7.23
C GLN A 93 -11.03 -2.06 -7.21
N ALA A 94 -10.64 -2.77 -8.27
CA ALA A 94 -10.82 -4.22 -8.37
C ALA A 94 -9.97 -5.01 -7.36
N ALA A 95 -8.92 -4.40 -6.80
CA ALA A 95 -8.11 -4.98 -5.73
C ALA A 95 -8.65 -4.61 -4.33
N ALA A 96 -9.83 -3.98 -4.23
CA ALA A 96 -10.43 -3.51 -2.98
C ALA A 96 -9.49 -2.61 -2.14
N TYR A 97 -8.72 -1.72 -2.79
CA TYR A 97 -7.92 -0.73 -2.05
C TYR A 97 -8.84 0.30 -1.39
N ILE A 98 -8.36 0.94 -0.31
CA ILE A 98 -9.18 1.84 0.49
C ILE A 98 -8.96 3.29 0.02
N PHE A 99 -9.99 3.90 -0.56
CA PHE A 99 -9.93 5.24 -1.11
C PHE A 99 -10.49 6.29 -0.13
N ILE A 100 -9.68 7.30 0.23
CA ILE A 100 -10.06 8.32 1.21
C ILE A 100 -9.92 9.75 0.68
N HIS A 101 -10.80 10.64 1.12
CA HIS A 101 -10.80 12.08 0.83
C HIS A 101 -9.83 12.87 1.72
N ARG A 102 -9.21 12.21 2.71
CA ARG A 102 -8.32 12.80 3.73
C ARG A 102 -9.05 13.80 4.62
N LYS A 103 -10.33 13.52 4.88
CA LYS A 103 -11.22 14.26 5.78
C LYS A 103 -11.95 13.24 6.64
N TRP A 104 -11.54 13.15 7.92
CA TRP A 104 -12.04 12.13 8.83
C TRP A 104 -13.57 12.01 8.88
N LYS A 105 -14.28 13.14 8.86
CA LYS A 105 -15.76 13.16 8.88
C LYS A 105 -16.39 12.46 7.66
N ASP A 106 -15.75 12.58 6.50
CA ASP A 106 -16.25 12.02 5.24
C ASP A 106 -15.82 10.56 5.11
N ASP A 107 -14.63 10.23 5.61
CA ASP A 107 -13.98 8.94 5.39
C ASP A 107 -14.37 7.88 6.44
N ARG A 108 -14.71 8.27 7.68
CA ARG A 108 -14.84 7.35 8.82
C ARG A 108 -15.71 6.12 8.53
N SER A 109 -16.92 6.32 8.01
CA SER A 109 -17.86 5.20 7.80
C SER A 109 -17.37 4.27 6.69
N HIS A 110 -16.87 4.80 5.57
CA HIS A 110 -16.31 3.98 4.51
C HIS A 110 -15.09 3.18 5.00
N PHE A 111 -14.24 3.83 5.79
CA PHE A 111 -13.05 3.22 6.36
C PHE A 111 -13.40 2.08 7.33
N GLU A 112 -14.39 2.30 8.20
CA GLU A 112 -14.96 1.27 9.08
C GLU A 112 -15.50 0.09 8.29
N ASP A 113 -16.33 0.37 7.28
CA ASP A 113 -16.98 -0.65 6.46
C ASP A 113 -15.97 -1.56 5.75
N MET A 114 -14.88 -1.00 5.23
CA MET A 114 -13.82 -1.76 4.55
C MET A 114 -13.01 -2.62 5.54
N ILE A 115 -12.69 -2.09 6.72
CA ILE A 115 -11.96 -2.85 7.75
C ILE A 115 -12.81 -4.02 8.25
N ASP A 116 -14.09 -3.78 8.53
CA ASP A 116 -15.04 -4.82 8.95
C ASP A 116 -15.18 -5.90 7.88
N TYR A 117 -15.26 -5.50 6.60
CA TYR A 117 -15.24 -6.45 5.48
C TYR A 117 -14.00 -7.35 5.49
N PHE A 118 -12.80 -6.78 5.65
CA PHE A 118 -11.56 -7.57 5.69
C PHE A 118 -11.48 -8.51 6.89
N CYS A 119 -11.99 -8.09 8.05
CA CYS A 119 -12.12 -8.94 9.22
C CYS A 119 -13.07 -10.12 8.95
N ASP A 120 -14.22 -9.85 8.35
CA ASP A 120 -15.24 -10.88 8.13
C ASP A 120 -14.82 -11.94 7.09
N ILE A 121 -14.11 -11.55 6.03
CA ILE A 121 -13.62 -12.51 5.02
C ILE A 121 -12.39 -13.29 5.51
N HIS A 122 -11.87 -12.97 6.69
CA HIS A 122 -10.68 -13.59 7.30
C HIS A 122 -9.44 -13.55 6.38
N GLU A 123 -9.34 -12.54 5.53
CA GLU A 123 -8.18 -12.36 4.67
C GLU A 123 -7.02 -11.79 5.49
N PRO A 124 -5.79 -12.33 5.36
CA PRO A 124 -4.65 -11.84 6.13
C PRO A 124 -4.18 -10.47 5.59
N LEU A 125 -4.83 -9.41 6.05
CA LEU A 125 -4.66 -8.03 5.57
C LEU A 125 -3.27 -7.46 5.91
N GLN A 126 -2.60 -6.89 4.91
CA GLN A 126 -1.41 -6.04 5.10
C GLN A 126 -1.75 -4.61 4.66
N LEU A 127 -2.17 -3.76 5.59
CA LEU A 127 -2.67 -2.42 5.27
C LEU A 127 -1.57 -1.36 5.38
N LEU A 128 -1.16 -0.79 4.25
CA LEU A 128 -0.22 0.33 4.20
C LEU A 128 -0.92 1.67 4.45
N ILE A 129 -0.39 2.41 5.44
CA ILE A 129 -0.82 3.76 5.79
C ILE A 129 0.41 4.67 5.87
N PHE A 130 0.24 5.91 5.39
CA PHE A 130 1.19 7.00 5.59
C PHE A 130 0.58 8.00 6.58
N PRO A 131 0.85 7.89 7.90
CA PRO A 131 0.36 8.84 8.90
C PRO A 131 0.63 10.31 8.58
N GLU A 132 1.68 10.64 7.83
CA GLU A 132 1.95 12.01 7.34
C GLU A 132 0.81 12.59 6.49
N GLY A 133 0.04 11.73 5.80
CA GLY A 133 -1.12 12.07 4.98
C GLY A 133 -0.79 12.75 3.64
N THR A 134 0.48 13.06 3.41
CA THR A 134 1.03 13.64 2.17
C THR A 134 2.54 13.43 2.14
N ASP A 135 3.14 13.54 0.96
CA ASP A 135 4.57 13.46 0.73
C ASP A 135 5.34 14.70 1.21
N LEU A 136 6.62 14.51 1.53
CA LEU A 136 7.55 15.53 1.98
C LEU A 136 8.00 16.45 0.83
N THR A 137 7.44 17.65 0.78
CA THR A 137 7.76 18.73 -0.16
C THR A 137 8.01 20.01 0.62
N GLU A 138 8.68 21.00 0.04
CA GLU A 138 8.89 22.30 0.70
C GLU A 138 7.57 22.91 1.24
N SER A 139 6.50 22.81 0.45
CA SER A 139 5.18 23.33 0.82
C SER A 139 4.53 22.57 2.00
N THR A 140 4.68 21.25 2.05
CA THR A 140 4.10 20.40 3.10
C THR A 140 4.94 20.46 4.37
N THR A 141 6.27 20.57 4.24
CA THR A 141 7.21 20.84 5.34
C THR A 141 6.90 22.18 6.00
N ALA A 142 6.71 23.25 5.23
CA ALA A 142 6.34 24.55 5.78
C ALA A 142 5.06 24.47 6.62
N ARG A 143 4.02 23.81 6.11
CA ARG A 143 2.76 23.61 6.84
C ARG A 143 2.91 22.75 8.09
N SER A 144 3.77 21.73 8.05
CA SER A 144 4.10 20.89 9.21
C SER A 144 4.87 21.68 10.26
N ASN A 145 5.76 22.58 9.85
CA ASN A 145 6.49 23.47 10.75
C ASN A 145 5.57 24.51 11.41
N ASP A 146 4.63 25.09 10.68
CA ASP A 146 3.60 25.98 11.24
C ASP A 146 2.75 25.25 12.30
N PHE A 147 2.41 23.98 12.05
CA PHE A 147 1.72 23.14 13.02
C PHE A 147 2.59 22.88 14.24
N ALA A 148 3.87 22.55 14.06
CA ALA A 148 4.80 22.29 15.14
C ALA A 148 4.95 23.52 16.05
N GLU A 149 5.19 24.71 15.48
CA GLU A 149 5.30 25.97 16.23
C GLU A 149 4.04 26.26 17.05
N LYS A 150 2.86 26.15 16.44
CA LYS A 150 1.57 26.41 17.12
C LYS A 150 1.31 25.47 18.30
N ASN A 151 1.87 24.27 18.27
CA ASN A 151 1.66 23.25 19.31
C ASN A 151 2.90 23.07 20.21
N GLY A 152 3.93 23.92 20.07
CA GLY A 152 5.16 23.80 20.86
C GLY A 152 5.96 22.52 20.61
N LEU A 153 5.83 21.93 19.42
CA LEU A 153 6.55 20.72 19.01
C LEU A 153 7.85 21.08 18.27
N GLN A 154 8.81 20.16 18.26
CA GLN A 154 10.01 20.29 17.44
C GLN A 154 9.65 20.27 15.94
N LYS A 155 10.45 20.99 15.15
CA LYS A 155 10.34 20.94 13.68
C LYS A 155 11.12 19.74 13.16
N TYR A 156 10.54 19.04 12.20
CA TYR A 156 11.17 17.92 11.52
C TYR A 156 11.68 18.34 10.14
N GLU A 157 12.81 17.77 9.74
CA GLU A 157 13.50 18.07 8.49
C GLU A 157 13.29 16.95 7.46
N TYR A 158 13.22 15.69 7.90
CA TYR A 158 13.18 14.50 7.04
C TYR A 158 11.82 13.79 7.03
N VAL A 159 10.89 14.17 7.90
CA VAL A 159 9.50 13.68 7.95
C VAL A 159 8.51 14.82 8.24
N LEU A 160 7.23 14.59 7.97
CA LEU A 160 6.15 15.45 8.45
C LEU A 160 5.58 14.92 9.78
N HIS A 161 4.99 15.80 10.60
CA HIS A 161 4.28 15.34 11.81
C HIS A 161 3.11 14.41 11.45
N PRO A 162 2.97 13.25 12.12
CA PRO A 162 1.96 12.28 11.77
C PRO A 162 0.57 12.74 12.21
N ARG A 163 -0.44 12.38 11.41
CA ARG A 163 -1.86 12.48 11.74
C ARG A 163 -2.33 11.11 12.22
N THR A 164 -2.50 10.99 13.54
CA THR A 164 -2.67 9.70 14.21
C THR A 164 -4.08 9.12 14.12
N THR A 165 -5.11 9.94 13.85
CA THR A 165 -6.53 9.53 13.91
C THR A 165 -6.85 8.30 13.04
N GLY A 166 -6.36 8.26 11.79
CA GLY A 166 -6.62 7.13 10.91
C GLY A 166 -5.85 5.87 11.32
N PHE A 167 -4.62 6.05 11.81
CA PHE A 167 -3.79 4.96 12.32
C PHE A 167 -4.40 4.31 13.57
N THR A 168 -4.77 5.11 14.57
CA THR A 168 -5.33 4.57 15.82
C THR A 168 -6.65 3.87 15.58
N PHE A 169 -7.53 4.47 14.77
CA PHE A 169 -8.78 3.83 14.38
C PHE A 169 -8.58 2.46 13.70
N VAL A 170 -7.64 2.36 12.77
CA VAL A 170 -7.36 1.10 12.06
C VAL A 170 -6.85 0.03 13.02
N VAL A 171 -5.87 0.37 13.85
CA VAL A 171 -5.27 -0.57 14.79
C VAL A 171 -6.30 -1.06 15.79
N ASP A 172 -7.10 -0.15 16.36
CA ASP A 172 -8.14 -0.52 17.31
C ASP A 172 -9.19 -1.42 16.67
N ARG A 173 -9.66 -1.09 15.46
CA ARG A 173 -10.73 -1.86 14.82
C ARG A 173 -10.28 -3.22 14.30
N LEU A 174 -9.07 -3.33 13.76
CA LEU A 174 -8.48 -4.62 13.39
C LEU A 174 -8.17 -5.48 14.63
N ARG A 175 -7.76 -4.86 15.75
CA ARG A 175 -7.58 -5.55 17.03
C ARG A 175 -8.90 -6.12 17.56
N GLU A 176 -9.98 -5.33 17.55
CA GLU A 176 -11.33 -5.77 17.92
C GLU A 176 -11.82 -6.92 17.03
N GLY A 177 -11.60 -6.82 15.72
CA GLY A 177 -11.90 -7.88 14.75
C GLY A 177 -10.97 -9.10 14.81
N LYS A 178 -10.03 -9.14 15.77
CA LYS A 178 -8.99 -10.18 15.89
C LYS A 178 -8.22 -10.42 14.59
N ASN A 179 -8.04 -9.38 13.78
CA ASN A 179 -7.43 -9.41 12.45
C ASN A 179 -6.13 -8.57 12.41
N LEU A 180 -5.38 -8.51 13.51
CA LEU A 180 -4.11 -7.80 13.61
C LEU A 180 -3.12 -8.58 14.48
N ASP A 181 -1.97 -8.94 13.91
CA ASP A 181 -0.88 -9.64 14.60
C ASP A 181 0.26 -8.68 14.98
N ALA A 182 0.56 -7.68 14.13
CA ALA A 182 1.65 -6.75 14.35
C ALA A 182 1.48 -5.42 13.61
N VAL A 183 2.24 -4.40 14.03
CA VAL A 183 2.50 -3.18 13.26
C VAL A 183 3.93 -3.22 12.75
N HIS A 184 4.11 -3.07 11.43
CA HIS A 184 5.42 -2.91 10.81
C HIS A 184 5.72 -1.43 10.62
N ASP A 185 6.70 -0.93 11.35
CA ASP A 185 7.19 0.43 11.22
C ASP A 185 8.38 0.48 10.25
N ILE A 186 8.18 1.11 9.08
CA ILE A 186 9.18 1.15 8.02
C ILE A 186 9.72 2.56 7.85
N THR A 187 11.04 2.69 7.85
CA THR A 187 11.73 3.92 7.41
C THR A 187 12.27 3.71 6.01
N VAL A 188 11.83 4.51 5.05
CA VAL A 188 12.36 4.53 3.67
C VAL A 188 13.31 5.71 3.46
N ALA A 189 14.45 5.46 2.84
CA ALA A 189 15.46 6.46 2.52
C ALA A 189 16.11 6.22 1.15
N TYR A 190 16.62 7.30 0.55
CA TYR A 190 17.16 7.30 -0.81
C TYR A 190 18.56 7.93 -0.81
N PRO A 191 19.65 7.13 -0.90
CA PRO A 191 21.01 7.64 -0.75
C PRO A 191 21.50 8.51 -1.91
N HIS A 192 20.88 8.44 -3.10
CA HIS A 192 21.40 9.11 -4.31
C HIS A 192 20.42 10.13 -4.90
N ASN A 193 19.41 9.66 -5.62
CA ASN A 193 18.39 10.49 -6.27
C ASN A 193 17.01 10.17 -5.69
N ILE A 194 16.18 11.20 -5.59
CA ILE A 194 14.86 11.13 -4.93
C ILE A 194 13.79 11.52 -5.96
N PRO A 195 13.19 10.54 -6.67
CA PRO A 195 12.17 10.82 -7.67
C PRO A 195 10.86 11.22 -6.99
N GLN A 196 10.60 12.52 -6.90
CA GLN A 196 9.43 13.06 -6.19
C GLN A 196 8.09 12.69 -6.82
N THR A 197 8.06 12.51 -8.15
CA THR A 197 6.81 12.45 -8.92
C THR A 197 6.84 11.36 -9.97
N GLU A 198 5.67 10.92 -10.45
CA GLU A 198 5.51 9.98 -11.56
C GLU A 198 6.23 10.49 -12.82
N SER A 199 6.24 11.80 -13.03
CA SER A 199 6.92 12.44 -14.17
C SER A 199 8.42 12.15 -14.18
N HIS A 200 9.08 12.12 -13.03
CA HIS A 200 10.51 11.80 -12.97
C HIS A 200 10.78 10.39 -13.51
N LEU A 201 9.93 9.42 -13.13
CA LEU A 201 10.04 8.05 -13.62
C LEU A 201 9.79 7.95 -15.13
N LEU A 202 8.82 8.71 -15.66
CA LEU A 202 8.54 8.75 -17.10
C LEU A 202 9.70 9.32 -17.93
N HIS A 203 10.52 10.19 -17.34
CA HIS A 203 11.73 10.73 -17.95
C HIS A 203 12.99 9.86 -17.70
N GLY A 204 12.83 8.71 -17.04
CA GLY A 204 13.92 7.78 -16.76
C GLY A 204 14.72 8.08 -15.49
N ASP A 205 14.28 9.03 -14.66
CA ASP A 205 14.89 9.30 -13.34
C ASP A 205 14.33 8.33 -12.29
N PHE A 206 14.89 7.12 -12.25
CA PHE A 206 14.60 6.08 -11.28
C PHE A 206 15.58 6.11 -10.11
N PRO A 207 15.15 5.79 -8.88
CA PRO A 207 16.06 5.83 -7.74
C PRO A 207 17.15 4.77 -7.92
N LYS A 208 18.43 5.16 -7.86
CA LYS A 208 19.53 4.19 -8.04
C LYS A 208 19.56 3.13 -6.93
N GLU A 209 19.24 3.56 -5.72
CA GLU A 209 19.22 2.69 -4.55
C GLU A 209 18.12 3.15 -3.59
N ILE A 210 17.48 2.20 -2.91
CA ILE A 210 16.41 2.43 -1.93
C ILE A 210 16.73 1.60 -0.68
N HIS A 211 16.68 2.23 0.48
CA HIS A 211 16.87 1.57 1.76
C HIS A 211 15.55 1.53 2.52
N PHE A 212 15.19 0.33 2.99
CA PHE A 212 14.11 0.11 3.94
C PHE A 212 14.70 -0.37 5.26
N HIS A 213 14.33 0.28 6.36
CA HIS A 213 14.60 -0.19 7.70
C HIS A 213 13.27 -0.55 8.38
N VAL A 214 13.13 -1.81 8.77
CA VAL A 214 11.87 -2.37 9.25
C VAL A 214 11.98 -2.67 10.73
N HIS A 215 11.01 -2.23 11.51
CA HIS A 215 10.84 -2.65 12.90
C HIS A 215 9.46 -3.27 13.10
N ARG A 216 9.39 -4.45 13.71
CA ARG A 216 8.14 -5.19 13.90
C ARG A 216 7.69 -5.09 15.36
N TYR A 217 6.50 -4.55 15.57
CA TYR A 217 5.85 -4.48 16.89
C TYR A 217 4.70 -5.47 16.97
N PRO A 218 4.83 -6.59 17.72
CA PRO A 218 3.70 -7.49 17.97
C PRO A 218 2.53 -6.74 18.62
N ILE A 219 1.30 -7.14 18.33
CA ILE A 219 0.09 -6.49 18.85
C ILE A 219 0.07 -6.39 20.38
N ASP A 220 0.61 -7.40 21.08
CA ASP A 220 0.70 -7.47 22.54
C ASP A 220 1.63 -6.42 23.15
N THR A 221 2.51 -5.83 22.33
CA THR A 221 3.45 -4.76 22.75
C THR A 221 2.89 -3.36 22.52
N LEU A 222 1.79 -3.25 21.77
CA LEU A 222 1.18 -1.97 21.44
C LEU A 222 0.25 -1.49 22.56
N PRO A 223 0.19 -0.17 22.82
CA PRO A 223 -0.76 0.37 23.78
C PRO A 223 -2.21 0.04 23.43
N THR A 224 -3.03 -0.14 24.47
CA THR A 224 -4.46 -0.47 24.35
C THR A 224 -5.35 0.77 24.34
N SER A 225 -4.96 1.84 25.03
CA SER A 225 -5.69 3.10 25.00
C SER A 225 -5.40 3.85 23.70
N LYS A 226 -6.40 4.58 23.21
CA LYS A 226 -6.26 5.37 21.99
C LYS A 226 -5.21 6.46 22.17
N GLU A 227 -5.24 7.16 23.30
CA GLU A 227 -4.33 8.27 23.61
C GLU A 227 -2.86 7.81 23.67
N ASP A 228 -2.60 6.66 24.28
CA ASP A 228 -1.24 6.10 24.34
C ASP A 228 -0.78 5.60 22.96
N LEU A 229 -1.70 5.11 22.12
CA LEU A 229 -1.39 4.70 20.75
C LEU A 229 -1.10 5.91 19.84
N GLU A 230 -1.79 7.04 20.05
CA GLU A 230 -1.46 8.32 19.40
C GLU A 230 -0.05 8.76 19.80
N LEU A 231 0.28 8.75 21.09
CA LEU A 231 1.61 9.09 21.59
C LEU A 231 2.69 8.13 21.05
N TRP A 232 2.39 6.83 20.98
CA TRP A 232 3.27 5.82 20.39
C TRP A 232 3.59 6.15 18.93
N CYS A 233 2.60 6.55 18.14
CA CYS A 233 2.80 6.93 16.75
C CYS A 233 3.67 8.19 16.63
N HIS A 234 3.44 9.20 17.48
CA HIS A 234 4.29 10.39 17.52
C HIS A 234 5.76 10.06 17.84
N ARG A 235 6.02 9.15 18.80
CA ARG A 235 7.39 8.70 19.12
C ARG A 235 8.06 7.97 17.96
N ARG A 236 7.33 7.14 17.21
CA ARG A 236 7.88 6.52 16.00
C ARG A 236 8.33 7.55 14.98
N TRP A 237 7.59 8.64 14.80
CA TRP A 237 8.01 9.72 13.89
C TRP A 237 9.22 10.50 14.38
N GLU A 238 9.33 10.74 15.69
CA GLU A 238 10.55 11.31 16.29
C GLU A 238 11.77 10.42 16.04
N GLU A 239 11.64 9.11 16.26
CA GLU A 239 12.70 8.14 15.98
C GLU A 239 13.05 8.08 14.48
N LYS A 240 12.07 8.19 13.59
CA LYS A 240 12.31 8.26 12.14
C LYS A 240 13.07 9.51 11.74
N GLU A 241 12.72 10.67 12.30
CA GLU A 241 13.44 11.92 12.05
C GLU A 241 14.93 11.75 12.38
N GLU A 242 15.24 11.25 13.58
CA GLU A 242 16.63 11.08 14.01
C GLU A 242 17.37 10.00 13.18
N ARG A 243 16.68 8.90 12.85
CA ARG A 243 17.23 7.85 12.01
C ARG A 243 17.54 8.37 10.60
N LEU A 244 16.66 9.16 10.01
CA LEU A 244 16.88 9.75 8.69
C LEU A 244 17.96 10.83 8.72
N ARG A 245 18.02 11.63 9.79
CA ARG A 245 19.12 12.59 10.03
C ARG A 245 20.46 11.87 10.04
N SER A 246 20.59 10.82 10.84
CA SER A 246 21.80 9.97 10.89
C SER A 246 22.11 9.33 9.52
N PHE A 247 21.10 8.86 8.79
CA PHE A 247 21.26 8.30 7.45
C PHE A 247 21.85 9.32 6.46
N TYR A 248 21.25 10.51 6.35
CA TYR A 248 21.64 11.50 5.34
C TYR A 248 22.93 12.25 5.68
N GLN A 249 23.26 12.38 6.97
CA GLN A 249 24.51 13.00 7.45
C GLN A 249 25.68 12.01 7.51
N GLY A 250 25.40 10.72 7.65
CA GLY A 250 26.41 9.65 7.71
C GLY A 250 26.69 9.01 6.35
N GLU A 251 26.95 7.70 6.39
CA GLU A 251 27.33 6.88 5.23
C GLU A 251 26.14 6.50 4.31
N ARG A 252 24.94 7.03 4.57
CA ARG A 252 23.72 6.74 3.79
C ARG A 252 23.37 5.26 3.71
N ASN A 253 23.51 4.60 4.86
CA ASN A 253 23.05 3.24 5.13
C ASN A 253 22.48 3.17 6.55
N PHE A 254 21.73 2.12 6.85
CA PHE A 254 21.15 1.91 8.19
C PHE A 254 22.03 1.05 9.12
N TYR A 255 23.29 0.77 8.79
CA TYR A 255 24.14 -0.12 9.61
C TYR A 255 24.46 0.46 10.99
N PHE A 256 24.37 1.78 11.17
CA PHE A 256 24.49 2.43 12.48
C PHE A 256 23.43 1.99 13.50
N THR A 257 22.32 1.40 13.04
CA THR A 257 21.29 0.83 13.91
C THR A 257 21.74 -0.48 14.58
N GLY A 258 22.88 -1.05 14.16
CA GLY A 258 23.35 -2.37 14.60
C GLY A 258 22.56 -3.54 14.02
N GLN A 259 21.48 -3.28 13.26
CA GLN A 259 20.70 -4.32 12.63
C GLN A 259 21.27 -4.68 11.24
N THR A 260 21.20 -5.97 10.92
CA THR A 260 21.76 -6.53 9.69
C THR A 260 20.74 -6.55 8.56
N VAL A 261 21.21 -6.85 7.36
CA VAL A 261 20.35 -7.08 6.19
C VAL A 261 19.49 -8.32 6.46
N ILE A 262 18.18 -8.17 6.27
CA ILE A 262 17.22 -9.24 6.54
C ILE A 262 17.43 -10.35 5.49
N PRO A 263 17.50 -11.64 5.88
CA PRO A 263 17.50 -12.73 4.90
C PRO A 263 16.13 -12.86 4.24
N PRO A 264 16.04 -12.97 2.90
CA PRO A 264 14.76 -13.07 2.20
C PRO A 264 14.03 -14.38 2.55
N CYS A 265 12.71 -14.30 2.72
CA CYS A 265 11.89 -15.50 2.99
C CYS A 265 11.65 -16.36 1.74
N LYS A 266 11.91 -15.80 0.55
CA LYS A 266 11.89 -16.49 -0.74
C LYS A 266 13.31 -16.57 -1.29
N SER A 267 13.62 -17.67 -1.96
CA SER A 267 14.93 -17.81 -2.61
C SER A 267 15.09 -16.79 -3.74
N GLU A 268 16.31 -16.29 -3.93
CA GLU A 268 16.65 -15.38 -5.01
C GLU A 268 16.30 -15.97 -6.39
N LEU A 269 16.48 -17.29 -6.57
CA LEU A 269 16.06 -17.98 -7.80
C LEU A 269 14.55 -17.87 -8.04
N ARG A 270 13.73 -18.07 -7.00
CA ARG A 270 12.27 -17.96 -7.13
C ARG A 270 11.87 -16.54 -7.51
N VAL A 271 12.47 -15.56 -6.84
CA VAL A 271 12.23 -14.14 -7.12
C VAL A 271 12.63 -13.81 -8.56
N LEU A 272 13.83 -14.21 -8.99
CA LEU A 272 14.31 -14.02 -10.36
C LEU A 272 13.39 -14.65 -11.42
N VAL A 273 12.95 -15.89 -11.21
CA VAL A 273 12.02 -16.57 -12.13
C VAL A 273 10.70 -15.82 -12.23
N VAL A 274 10.13 -15.37 -11.10
CA VAL A 274 8.89 -14.59 -11.10
C VAL A 274 9.05 -13.27 -11.86
N LYS A 275 10.17 -12.56 -11.66
CA LYS A 275 10.50 -11.34 -12.40
C LYS A 275 10.58 -11.60 -13.90
N LEU A 276 11.34 -12.62 -14.32
CA LEU A 276 11.51 -12.95 -15.73
C LEU A 276 10.17 -13.35 -16.38
N LEU A 277 9.39 -14.21 -15.74
CA LEU A 277 8.07 -14.60 -16.24
C LEU A 277 7.13 -13.40 -16.36
N SER A 278 7.18 -12.49 -15.40
CA SER A 278 6.37 -11.28 -15.41
C SER A 278 6.81 -10.32 -16.53
N LEU A 279 8.11 -10.12 -16.73
CA LEU A 279 8.63 -9.34 -17.86
C LEU A 279 8.19 -9.94 -19.19
N VAL A 280 8.44 -11.23 -19.42
CA VAL A 280 8.04 -11.92 -20.67
C VAL A 280 6.54 -11.82 -20.90
N TYR A 281 5.72 -12.10 -19.89
CA TYR A 281 4.27 -12.03 -20.01
C TYR A 281 3.81 -10.64 -20.42
N TRP A 282 4.21 -9.58 -19.71
CA TRP A 282 3.73 -8.22 -19.98
C TRP A 282 4.33 -7.61 -21.26
N THR A 283 5.57 -7.95 -21.62
CA THR A 283 6.20 -7.56 -22.88
C THR A 283 5.51 -8.19 -24.09
N LEU A 284 4.97 -9.41 -23.97
CA LEU A 284 4.21 -10.05 -25.04
C LEU A 284 2.74 -9.63 -25.04
N PHE A 285 2.12 -9.61 -23.87
CA PHE A 285 0.69 -9.33 -23.70
C PHE A 285 0.34 -7.90 -24.13
N SER A 286 1.11 -6.89 -23.71
CA SER A 286 0.73 -5.49 -23.98
C SER A 286 0.73 -5.15 -25.47
N PRO A 287 1.78 -5.46 -26.26
CA PRO A 287 1.75 -5.26 -27.71
C PRO A 287 0.70 -6.13 -28.41
N ALA A 288 0.52 -7.38 -27.97
CA ALA A 288 -0.53 -8.25 -28.52
C ALA A 288 -1.92 -7.64 -28.33
N MET A 289 -2.23 -7.10 -27.15
CA MET A 289 -3.49 -6.41 -26.90
C MET A 289 -3.64 -5.14 -27.74
N CYS A 290 -2.58 -4.34 -27.91
CA CYS A 290 -2.60 -3.18 -28.80
C CYS A 290 -2.87 -3.59 -30.26
N LEU A 291 -2.23 -4.65 -30.73
CA LEU A 291 -2.46 -5.21 -32.07
C LEU A 291 -3.89 -5.73 -32.22
N LEU A 292 -4.43 -6.45 -31.23
CA LEU A 292 -5.80 -6.94 -31.25
C LEU A 292 -6.82 -5.80 -31.30
N ILE A 293 -6.62 -4.76 -30.48
CA ILE A 293 -7.45 -3.54 -30.49
C ILE A 293 -7.34 -2.84 -31.85
N TYR A 294 -6.15 -2.76 -32.45
CA TYR A 294 -5.98 -2.14 -33.77
C TYR A 294 -6.66 -2.96 -34.88
N SER A 295 -6.52 -4.29 -34.86
CA SER A 295 -6.91 -5.17 -35.96
C SER A 295 -8.37 -5.62 -35.94
N TYR A 296 -9.04 -5.68 -34.79
CA TYR A 296 -10.37 -6.29 -34.66
C TYR A 296 -11.40 -5.34 -34.05
N SER A 297 -12.44 -5.00 -34.82
CA SER A 297 -13.52 -4.10 -34.40
C SER A 297 -14.29 -4.62 -33.18
N LEU A 298 -14.49 -5.94 -33.06
CA LEU A 298 -15.12 -6.53 -31.88
C LEU A 298 -14.32 -6.26 -30.59
N VAL A 299 -12.99 -6.30 -30.66
CA VAL A 299 -12.12 -6.02 -29.52
C VAL A 299 -12.16 -4.52 -29.17
N GLN A 300 -12.24 -3.64 -30.17
CA GLN A 300 -12.43 -2.20 -29.96
C GLN A 300 -13.74 -1.90 -29.23
N TRP A 301 -14.84 -2.47 -29.70
CA TRP A 301 -16.15 -2.31 -29.05
C TRP A 301 -16.14 -2.86 -27.63
N TYR A 302 -15.56 -4.05 -27.42
CA TYR A 302 -15.39 -4.61 -26.08
C TYR A 302 -14.60 -3.66 -25.17
N PHE A 303 -13.46 -3.13 -25.65
CA PHE A 303 -12.63 -2.20 -24.88
C PHE A 303 -13.39 -0.90 -24.52
N ILE A 304 -14.12 -0.32 -25.47
CA ILE A 304 -14.96 0.87 -25.25
C ILE A 304 -16.06 0.56 -24.23
N ILE A 305 -16.75 -0.58 -24.36
CA ILE A 305 -17.80 -1.00 -23.44
C ILE A 305 -17.23 -1.13 -22.02
N ILE A 306 -16.06 -1.77 -21.87
CA ILE A 306 -15.39 -1.89 -20.57
C ILE A 306 -15.06 -0.51 -19.99
N ILE A 307 -14.50 0.41 -20.77
CA ILE A 307 -14.26 1.80 -20.31
C ILE A 307 -15.56 2.45 -19.83
N VAL A 308 -16.63 2.34 -20.62
CA VAL A 308 -17.94 2.91 -20.26
C VAL A 308 -18.48 2.29 -18.97
N ILE A 309 -18.38 0.97 -18.80
CA ILE A 309 -18.76 0.28 -17.57
C ILE A 309 -17.97 0.82 -16.38
N PHE A 310 -16.65 0.92 -16.48
CA PHE A 310 -15.80 1.41 -15.38
C PHE A 310 -16.09 2.88 -15.03
N VAL A 311 -16.35 3.73 -16.02
CA VAL A 311 -16.70 5.13 -15.78
C VAL A 311 -18.10 5.24 -15.17
N LEU A 312 -19.09 4.54 -15.72
CA LEU A 312 -20.47 4.60 -15.23
C LEU A 312 -20.60 4.04 -13.83
N GLN A 313 -19.99 2.88 -13.54
CA GLN A 313 -20.08 2.30 -12.19
C GLN A 313 -19.44 3.21 -11.14
N GLU A 314 -18.36 3.91 -11.50
CA GLU A 314 -17.69 4.83 -10.57
C GLU A 314 -18.59 6.02 -10.29
N ARG A 315 -19.21 6.59 -11.33
CA ARG A 315 -20.11 7.74 -11.21
C ARG A 315 -21.42 7.42 -10.50
N LEU A 316 -21.96 6.22 -10.72
CA LEU A 316 -23.28 5.83 -10.21
C LEU A 316 -23.21 5.14 -8.84
N PHE A 317 -22.22 4.28 -8.61
CA PHE A 317 -22.12 3.44 -7.42
C PHE A 317 -20.90 3.76 -6.56
N GLY A 318 -20.08 4.72 -6.98
CA GLY A 318 -18.87 5.05 -6.25
C GLY A 318 -17.77 4.00 -6.41
N GLY A 319 -17.82 3.13 -7.42
CA GLY A 319 -16.77 2.20 -7.88
C GLY A 319 -16.85 0.74 -7.42
N LEU A 320 -15.94 -0.10 -7.91
CA LEU A 320 -16.03 -1.56 -7.74
C LEU A 320 -15.95 -2.00 -6.28
N GLU A 321 -15.05 -1.41 -5.49
CA GLU A 321 -14.86 -1.81 -4.10
C GLU A 321 -16.10 -1.54 -3.25
N ILE A 322 -16.86 -0.49 -3.57
CA ILE A 322 -18.13 -0.16 -2.91
C ILE A 322 -19.22 -1.14 -3.34
N MET A 323 -19.25 -1.49 -4.64
CA MET A 323 -20.17 -2.50 -5.14
C MET A 323 -19.90 -3.88 -4.53
N GLU A 324 -18.62 -4.26 -4.41
CA GLU A 324 -18.18 -5.49 -3.75
C GLU A 324 -18.64 -5.53 -2.29
N LEU A 325 -18.38 -4.46 -1.54
CA LEU A 325 -18.83 -4.32 -0.15
C LEU A 325 -20.37 -4.41 -0.04
N ALA A 326 -21.11 -3.78 -0.96
CA ALA A 326 -22.57 -3.83 -0.97
C ALA A 326 -23.09 -5.24 -1.29
N CYS A 327 -22.48 -5.93 -2.25
CA CYS A 327 -22.79 -7.32 -2.58
C CYS A 327 -22.52 -8.24 -1.39
N TYR A 328 -21.37 -8.08 -0.73
CA TYR A 328 -21.01 -8.82 0.47
C TYR A 328 -22.07 -8.64 1.56
N ARG A 329 -22.42 -7.40 1.90
CA ARG A 329 -23.46 -7.09 2.91
C ARG A 329 -24.80 -7.71 2.59
N PHE A 330 -25.21 -7.68 1.32
CA PHE A 330 -26.46 -8.27 0.88
C PHE A 330 -26.47 -9.80 1.06
N LEU A 331 -25.40 -10.47 0.62
CA LEU A 331 -25.26 -11.93 0.74
C LEU A 331 -25.17 -12.37 2.21
N HIS A 332 -24.38 -11.67 3.02
CA HIS A 332 -24.21 -11.98 4.44
C HIS A 332 -25.51 -11.78 5.24
N LYS A 333 -26.27 -10.72 4.96
CA LYS A 333 -27.59 -10.48 5.55
C LYS A 333 -28.60 -11.58 5.19
N GLN A 334 -28.57 -12.09 3.95
CA GLN A 334 -29.40 -13.23 3.55
C GLN A 334 -29.02 -14.51 4.28
N SER A 335 -27.72 -14.79 4.44
CA SER A 335 -27.23 -15.97 5.17
C SER A 335 -27.76 -16.01 6.62
N HIS A 336 -27.65 -14.90 7.36
CA HIS A 336 -28.17 -14.80 8.72
C HIS A 336 -29.70 -14.91 8.81
N SER A 337 -30.43 -14.34 7.85
CA SER A 337 -31.88 -14.45 7.76
C SER A 337 -32.33 -15.89 7.54
N ASN A 338 -31.62 -16.63 6.67
CA ASN A 338 -31.89 -18.04 6.40
C ASN A 338 -31.51 -18.94 7.57
N ALA A 339 -30.39 -18.67 8.25
CA ALA A 339 -29.99 -19.41 9.46
C ALA A 339 -31.00 -19.24 10.60
N LYS A 340 -31.57 -18.03 10.79
CA LYS A 340 -32.64 -17.78 11.78
C LYS A 340 -33.99 -18.40 11.41
N LYS A 341 -34.24 -18.72 10.14
CA LYS A 341 -35.47 -19.42 9.70
C LYS A 341 -35.36 -20.94 9.83
N ASN A 342 -34.13 -21.47 9.89
CA ASN A 342 -33.83 -22.90 9.94
C ASN A 342 -33.38 -23.39 11.33
N ALA A 343 -33.28 -22.50 12.31
CA ALA A 343 -33.09 -22.77 13.73
C ALA A 343 -34.39 -22.49 14.47
#